data_AF-G9GWI1-F1
#
_entry.id   AF-G9GWI1-F1
#
_cell.length_a   1.000
_cell.length_b   1.000
_cell.length_c   1.000
_cell.angle_alpha   90.00
_cell.angle_beta   90.00
_cell.angle_gamma   90.00
#
_symmetry.space_group_name_H-M   'P 1'
#
loop_
_entity.id
_entity.type
_entity.pdbx_description
1 polymer ?
#
loop_
_entity_poly.entity_id
_entity_poly.type
_entity_poly.pdbx_seq_one_letter_code
_entity_poly.pdbx_strand_id
1 'polypeptide(L)' 'ADPYTVHEMDDQWYGRGACDMKAGVVAIIAAARAVRGLGLAKPFAVHTVIG' A
#
# COMPACT_ATOMS: atom_id res chain seq x y z
N ALA A 1 20.47 3.29 -9.50
CA ALA A 1 19.70 4.37 -8.85
C ALA A 1 19.75 4.18 -7.33
N ASP A 2 19.52 5.23 -6.55
CA ASP A 2 19.34 5.13 -5.10
C ASP A 2 18.11 4.24 -4.80
N PRO A 3 18.23 3.16 -4.00
CA PRO A 3 17.12 2.27 -3.69
C PRO A 3 15.99 2.94 -2.89
N TYR A 4 16.23 4.08 -2.24
CA TYR A 4 15.21 4.76 -1.43
C TYR A 4 14.46 5.86 -2.18
N THR A 5 14.91 6.18 -3.40
CA THR A 5 14.19 7.06 -4.32
C THR A 5 13.36 6.20 -5.27
N VAL A 6 12.02 6.27 -5.14
CA VAL A 6 11.14 5.55 -6.03
C VAL A 6 11.15 6.17 -7.42
N HIS A 7 11.14 5.34 -8.46
CA HIS A 7 10.98 5.78 -9.83
C HIS A 7 10.16 4.74 -10.60
N GLU A 8 9.48 5.22 -11.63
CA GLU A 8 8.70 4.41 -12.55
C GLU A 8 9.46 4.32 -13.88
N MET A 9 9.40 3.14 -14.51
CA MET A 9 9.93 2.86 -15.83
C MET A 9 9.15 1.71 -16.43
N ASP A 10 8.62 1.89 -17.64
CA ASP A 10 7.86 0.88 -18.39
C ASP A 10 6.69 0.29 -17.57
N ASP A 11 5.92 1.16 -16.92
CA ASP A 11 4.79 0.85 -16.01
C ASP A 11 5.18 0.06 -14.75
N GLN A 12 6.49 -0.08 -14.48
CA GLN A 12 7.01 -0.76 -13.33
C GLN A 12 7.63 0.23 -12.35
N TRP A 13 7.26 0.10 -11.07
CA TRP A 13 7.79 0.91 -9.98
C TRP A 13 8.99 0.22 -9.33
N TYR A 14 10.11 0.94 -9.22
CA TYR A 14 11.37 0.47 -8.65
C TYR A 14 11.70 1.25 -7.38
N GLY A 15 12.00 0.52 -6.31
CA GLY A 15 12.40 1.07 -5.02
C GLY A 15 12.41 0.00 -3.93
N ARG A 16 13.27 0.16 -2.92
CA ARG A 16 13.35 -0.76 -1.79
C ARG A 16 12.04 -0.76 -1.02
N GLY A 17 11.44 -1.95 -1.04
CA GLY A 17 10.17 -2.24 -0.43
C GLY A 17 8.96 -1.81 -1.23
N ALA A 18 9.12 -1.44 -2.51
CA ALA A 18 7.99 -1.26 -3.42
C ALA A 18 7.11 -2.53 -3.44
N CYS A 19 7.68 -3.67 -3.83
CA CYS A 19 6.98 -4.96 -3.79
C CYS A 19 6.83 -5.52 -2.35
N ASP A 20 7.86 -5.39 -1.51
CA ASP A 20 7.91 -5.96 -0.15
C ASP A 20 8.12 -4.89 0.94
N MET A 21 7.07 -4.31 1.51
CA MET A 21 5.64 -4.54 1.20
C MET A 21 4.85 -3.23 1.07
N LYS A 22 5.53 -2.11 0.77
CA LYS A 22 4.94 -0.77 0.82
C LYS A 22 3.82 -0.58 -0.20
N ALA A 23 3.92 -1.13 -1.41
CA ALA A 23 2.80 -1.07 -2.37
C ALA A 23 1.56 -1.79 -1.83
N GLY A 24 1.74 -2.93 -1.16
CA GLY A 24 0.66 -3.65 -0.48
C GLY A 24 0.03 -2.81 0.64
N VAL A 25 0.83 -2.14 1.47
CA VAL A 25 0.34 -1.23 2.52
C VAL A 25 -0.49 -0.09 1.91
N VAL A 26 0.00 0.55 0.83
CA VAL A 26 -0.73 1.59 0.11
C VAL A 26 -2.06 1.05 -0.44
N ALA A 27 -2.05 -0.14 -1.05
CA ALA A 27 -3.25 -0.76 -1.61
C ALA A 27 -4.31 -1.05 -0.53
N ILE A 28 -3.92 -1.58 0.63
CA ILE A 28 -4.83 -1.84 1.76
C ILE A 28 -5.46 -0.53 2.27
N ILE A 29 -4.67 0.53 2.42
CA ILE A 29 -5.16 1.84 2.86
C ILE A 29 -6.11 2.44 1.82
N ALA A 30 -5.78 2.32 0.52
CA ALA A 30 -6.63 2.78 -0.56
C ALA A 30 -7.98 2.05 -0.57
N ALA A 31 -7.99 0.73 -0.38
CA ALA A 31 -9.21 -0.06 -0.28
C ALA A 31 -10.07 0.37 0.92
N ALA A 32 -9.45 0.59 2.09
CA ALA A 32 -10.13 1.10 3.28
C ALA A 32 -10.82 2.46 3.02
N ARG A 33 -10.15 3.35 2.29
CA ARG A 33 -10.70 4.65 1.89
C ARG A 33 -11.83 4.51 0.89
N ALA A 34 -11.71 3.59 -0.07
CA ALA A 34 -12.71 3.36 -1.12
C ALA A 34 -14.04 2.86 -0.55
N VAL A 35 -14.02 2.10 0.54
CA VAL A 35 -15.22 1.57 1.21
C VAL A 35 -15.72 2.45 2.36
N ARG A 36 -15.12 3.62 2.57
CA ARG A 36 -15.50 4.52 3.67
C ARG A 36 -16.95 4.99 3.48
N GLY A 37 -17.77 4.82 4.52
CA GLY A 37 -19.18 5.20 4.50
C GLY A 37 -20.11 4.15 3.92
N LEU A 38 -19.58 3.04 3.38
CA LEU A 38 -20.39 1.87 3.06
C LEU A 38 -20.75 1.12 4.35
N GLY A 39 -21.95 0.57 4.41
CA GLY A 39 -22.38 -0.32 5.49
C GLY A 39 -21.69 -1.68 5.37
N LEU A 40 -20.49 -1.81 5.95
CA LEU A 40 -19.77 -3.08 5.97
C LEU A 40 -20.50 -4.08 6.88
N ALA A 41 -20.58 -5.34 6.44
CA ALA A 41 -21.25 -6.41 7.20
C ALA A 41 -20.56 -6.72 8.55
N LYS A 42 -19.28 -6.35 8.69
CA LYS A 42 -18.47 -6.51 9.90
C LYS A 42 -17.49 -5.34 10.04
N PRO A 43 -17.03 -5.05 11.27
CA PRO A 43 -15.92 -4.11 11.47
C PRO A 43 -14.67 -4.54 10.70
N PHE A 44 -13.93 -3.54 10.21
CA PHE A 44 -12.69 -3.74 9.45
C PHE A 44 -11.58 -2.91 10.10
N ALA A 45 -10.38 -3.48 10.18
CA ALA A 45 -9.20 -2.86 10.77
C ALA A 45 -7.96 -3.11 9.90
N VAL A 46 -7.01 -2.17 9.92
CA VAL A 46 -5.71 -2.28 9.25
C VAL A 46 -4.63 -2.33 10.31
N HIS A 47 -3.76 -3.34 10.25
CA HIS A 47 -2.64 -3.50 11.17
C HIS A 47 -1.33 -3.45 10.39
N THR A 48 -0.37 -2.70 10.91
CA THR A 48 0.98 -2.60 10.35
C THR A 48 2.00 -2.90 11.44
N VAL A 49 3.00 -3.71 11.12
CA VAL A 49 4.13 -4.00 12.02
C VAL A 49 5.37 -3.34 11.43
N ILE A 50 6.20 -2.76 12.29
CA ILE A 50 7.45 -2.12 11.95
C ILE A 50 8.50 -2.66 12.90
N GLY A 51 9.67 -3.04 12.37
CA GLY A 51 10.83 -3.50 13.12
C GLY A 51 12.02 -2.56 12.96
#